data_AF-A0A4R9BTW9-F1
#
_entry.id   AF-A0A4R9BTW9-F1
#
_cell.length_a   1.000
_cell.length_b   1.000
_cell.length_c   1.000
_cell.angle_alpha   90.00
_cell.angle_beta   90.00
_cell.angle_gamma   90.00
#
_symmetry.space_group_name_H-M   'P 1'
#
loop_
_entity.id
_entity.type
_entity.pdbx_description
1 polymer ?
#
loop_
_entity_poly.entity_id
_entity_poly.type
_entity_poly.pdbx_seq_one_letter_code
_entity_poly.pdbx_strand_id
1 'polypeptide(L)' 'MTDSEDTTGFDPAELTFVTTGVSEQEAAAVTAVLRALLRAESDDLRAAPNGAASPWQDSQRAVRPALPRGDARWRGFTA' A
#
# COMPACT_ATOMS: atom_id res chain seq x y z
N MET A 1 18.17 4.18 17.12
CA MET A 1 16.94 4.48 16.36
C MET A 1 17.00 3.57 15.15
N THR A 2 16.58 2.31 15.32
CA THR A 2 16.64 1.29 14.27
C THR A 2 15.39 1.43 13.43
N ASP A 3 15.60 1.68 12.14
CA ASP A 3 14.57 1.70 11.09
C ASP A 3 13.69 0.46 11.22
N SER A 4 12.39 0.66 11.42
CA SER A 4 11.40 -0.38 11.18
C SER A 4 11.37 -0.58 9.67
N GLU A 5 11.99 -1.65 9.18
CA GLU A 5 11.75 -2.11 7.81
C GLU A 5 10.24 -2.31 7.67
N ASP A 6 9.65 -1.43 6.87
CA ASP A 6 8.22 -1.39 6.58
C ASP A 6 7.82 -2.72 5.94
N THR A 7 7.34 -3.64 6.78
CA THR A 7 6.96 -5.00 6.43
C THR A 7 5.61 -4.93 5.74
N THR A 8 5.56 -4.32 4.56
CA THR A 8 4.35 -4.25 3.72
C THR A 8 4.05 -5.57 3.01
N GLY A 9 4.66 -6.68 3.45
CA GLY A 9 4.50 -8.01 2.90
C GLY A 9 4.45 -9.07 3.99
N PHE A 10 3.39 -9.88 3.94
CA PHE A 10 3.12 -11.12 4.69
C PHE A 10 4.34 -11.75 5.39
N ASP A 11 4.31 -11.81 6.73
CA ASP A 11 5.28 -12.52 7.55
C ASP A 11 4.88 -14.00 7.70
N PRO A 12 5.71 -14.96 7.22
CA PRO A 12 5.42 -16.39 7.40
C PRO A 12 5.36 -16.84 8.86
N ALA A 13 5.90 -16.08 9.82
CA ALA A 13 5.80 -16.39 11.24
C ALA A 13 4.36 -16.26 11.79
N GLU A 14 3.45 -15.61 11.05
CA GLU A 14 2.04 -15.49 11.41
C GLU A 14 1.22 -16.77 11.09
N LEU A 15 1.78 -17.72 10.33
CA LEU A 15 1.09 -18.95 9.96
C LEU A 15 1.09 -19.97 11.11
N THR A 16 -0.10 -20.40 11.53
CA THR A 16 -0.27 -21.51 12.48
C THR A 16 -0.86 -22.72 11.77
N PHE A 17 -0.12 -23.83 11.76
CA PHE A 17 -0.61 -25.13 11.29
C PHE A 17 -1.36 -25.84 12.42
N VAL A 18 -2.67 -26.03 12.26
CA VAL A 18 -3.51 -26.72 13.26
C VAL A 18 -3.43 -28.25 13.12
N THR A 19 -3.06 -28.73 11.93
CA THR A 19 -2.92 -30.16 11.63
C THR A 19 -1.64 -30.73 12.24
N THR A 20 -1.73 -31.89 12.87
CA THR A 20 -0.56 -32.60 13.40
C THR A 20 0.22 -33.29 12.30
N GLY A 21 1.56 -33.34 12.43
CA GLY A 21 2.41 -34.13 11.52
C GLY A 21 2.73 -33.45 10.18
N VAL A 22 2.55 -32.12 10.09
CA VAL A 22 2.96 -31.34 8.92
C VAL A 22 4.48 -31.34 8.82
N SER A 23 5.00 -31.79 7.67
CA SER A 23 6.43 -31.74 7.37
C SER A 23 6.89 -30.33 7.02
N GLU A 24 8.19 -30.06 7.15
CA GLU A 24 8.79 -28.78 6.74
C GLU A 24 8.54 -28.47 5.26
N GLN A 25 8.55 -29.51 4.41
CA GLN A 25 8.32 -29.37 2.97
C GLN A 25 6.88 -28.95 2.67
N GLU A 26 5.90 -29.52 3.37
CA GLU A 26 4.49 -29.15 3.22
C GLU A 26 4.23 -27.74 3.74
N ALA A 27 4.82 -27.39 4.90
CA ALA A 27 4.73 -26.03 5.44
C ALA A 27 5.32 -25.00 4.46
N ALA A 28 6.47 -25.31 3.84
CA ALA A 28 7.09 -24.46 2.84
C ALA A 28 6.22 -24.31 1.57
N ALA A 29 5.63 -25.41 1.10
CA ALA A 29 4.75 -25.40 -0.07
C ALA A 29 3.50 -24.52 0.15
N VAL A 30 2.82 -24.69 1.30
CA VAL A 30 1.64 -23.90 1.64
C VAL A 30 2.00 -22.42 1.77
N THR A 31 3.10 -22.12 2.46
CA THR A 31 3.58 -20.74 2.63
C THR A 31 3.89 -20.09 1.27
N ALA A 32 4.51 -20.82 0.34
CA ALA A 32 4.80 -20.33 -1.00
C ALA A 32 3.53 -20.01 -1.79
N VAL A 33 2.52 -20.88 -1.72
CA VAL A 33 1.22 -20.66 -2.38
C VAL A 33 0.51 -19.43 -1.82
N LEU A 34 0.46 -19.30 -0.49
CA LEU A 34 -0.17 -18.15 0.16
C LEU A 34 0.55 -16.84 -0.21
N ARG A 35 1.88 -16.83 -0.17
CA ARG A 35 2.67 -15.67 -0.60
C ARG A 35 2.40 -15.29 -2.06
N ALA A 36 2.31 -16.28 -2.96
CA ALA A 36 2.01 -16.03 -4.36
C ALA A 36 0.61 -15.42 -4.55
N LEU A 37 -0.40 -15.93 -3.84
CA LEU A 37 -1.77 -15.40 -3.90
C LEU A 37 -1.88 -13.99 -3.35
N LEU A 38 -1.29 -13.73 -2.17
CA LEU A 38 -1.27 -12.37 -1.60
C LEU A 38 -0.55 -11.39 -2.51
N ARG A 39 0.53 -11.83 -3.17
CA ARG A 39 1.24 -10.98 -4.12
C ARG A 39 0.37 -10.65 -5.33
N ALA A 40 -0.29 -11.64 -5.92
CA ALA A 40 -1.20 -11.44 -7.05
C ALA A 40 -2.33 -10.46 -6.71
N GLU A 41 -3.00 -10.65 -5.56
CA GLU A 41 -4.07 -9.74 -5.10
C GLU A 41 -3.54 -8.32 -4.88
N SER A 42 -2.36 -8.20 -4.26
CA SER A 42 -1.73 -6.90 -4.01
C SER A 42 -1.29 -6.20 -5.32
N ASP A 43 -0.94 -6.98 -6.34
CA ASP A 43 -0.60 -6.46 -7.67
C ASP A 43 -1.86 -6.02 -8.41
N ASP A 44 -2.96 -6.77 -8.32
CA ASP A 44 -4.25 -6.39 -8.88
C ASP A 44 -4.81 -5.11 -8.24
N LEU A 45 -4.69 -4.95 -6.92
CA LEU A 45 -5.08 -3.70 -6.23
C LEU A 45 -4.22 -2.51 -6.62
N ARG A 46 -2.95 -2.74 -6.99
CA ARG A 46 -2.03 -1.68 -7.43
C ARG A 46 -2.02 -1.51 -8.95
N ALA A 47 -2.71 -2.38 -9.69
CA ALA A 47 -2.80 -2.25 -11.12
C ALA A 47 -3.49 -0.92 -11.43
N ALA A 48 -2.78 -0.05 -12.19
CA ALA A 48 -3.43 1.09 -12.79
C ALA A 48 -4.60 0.56 -13.64
N PRO A 49 -5.76 1.23 -13.66
CA PRO A 49 -6.89 0.75 -14.44
C PRO A 49 -6.45 0.54 -15.89
N ASN A 50 -6.51 -0.71 -16.35
CA ASN A 50 -6.14 -1.12 -17.70
C ASN A 50 -7.21 -0.59 -18.66
N GLY A 51 -7.08 0.66 -19.11
CA GLY A 51 -8.05 1.30 -19.98
C GLY A 51 -7.53 2.61 -20.57
N ALA A 52 -8.16 3.05 -21.66
CA ALA A 52 -7.92 4.39 -22.18
C ALA A 52 -8.22 5.42 -21.09
N ALA A 53 -7.41 6.48 -21.01
CA ALA A 53 -7.61 7.55 -20.05
C ALA A 53 -9.04 8.07 -20.15
N SER A 54 -9.73 8.16 -19.01
CA SER A 54 -11.08 8.70 -19.01
C SER A 54 -11.04 10.21 -19.29
N PRO A 55 -12.12 10.80 -19.87
CA PRO A 55 -12.19 12.25 -20.05
C PRO A 55 -12.02 13.05 -18.73
N TRP A 56 -12.32 12.41 -17.60
CA TRP A 56 -12.07 12.98 -16.28
C TRP A 56 -10.58 12.96 -15.91
N GLN A 57 -9.84 11.89 -16.22
CA GLN A 57 -8.38 11.82 -16.06
C GLN A 57 -7.67 12.84 -16.97
N ASP A 58 -8.08 12.97 -18.22
CA ASP A 58 -7.51 13.94 -19.17
C ASP A 58 -7.72 15.40 -18.73
N SER A 59 -8.80 15.67 -18.00
CA SER A 59 -9.12 17.01 -17.48
C SER A 59 -8.61 17.26 -16.06
N GLN A 60 -7.94 16.29 -15.42
CA GLN A 60 -7.28 16.52 -14.13
C GLN A 60 -6.17 17.56 -14.29
N ARG A 61 -6.25 18.62 -13.49
CA ARG A 61 -5.18 19.63 -13.38
C ARG A 61 -4.33 19.35 -12.17
N ALA A 62 -3.04 19.68 -12.27
CA ALA A 62 -2.11 19.58 -11.16
C ALA A 62 -2.64 20.31 -9.92
N VAL A 63 -2.42 19.74 -8.74
CA VAL A 63 -2.72 20.39 -7.46
C VAL A 63 -1.92 21.68 -7.39
N ARG A 64 -2.60 22.78 -7.06
CA ARG A 64 -1.92 24.08 -6.93
C ARG A 64 -0.90 24.02 -5.79
N PRO A 65 0.29 24.61 -5.96
CA PRO A 65 1.27 24.68 -4.87
C PRO A 65 0.68 25.41 -3.67
N ALA A 66 1.08 24.99 -2.47
CA ALA A 66 0.68 25.66 -1.24
C ALA A 66 1.11 27.12 -1.30
N LEU A 67 0.19 28.04 -1.01
CA LEU A 67 0.50 29.46 -0.99
C LEU A 67 1.38 29.74 0.23
N PRO A 68 2.62 30.23 0.07
CA PRO A 68 3.45 30.58 1.21
C PRO A 68 2.75 31.70 1.99
N ARG A 69 2.81 31.63 3.32
CA ARG A 69 2.37 32.75 4.17
C ARG A 69 3.27 33.95 3.86
N GLY A 70 2.70 35.02 3.31
CA GLY A 70 3.40 36.31 3.22
C GLY A 70 3.62 36.90 4.63
N ASP A 71 4.54 37.85 4.73
CA ASP A 71 4.91 38.52 6.00
C ASP A 71 3.71 39.18 6.72
N ALA A 72 2.63 39.46 5.99
CA ALA A 72 1.34 39.83 6.55
C ALA A 72 0.57 38.58 7.01
N ARG A 73 0.64 38.33 8.32
CA ARG A 73 -0.18 37.34 9.06
C ARG A 73 -1.65 37.37 8.62
N TRP A 74 -2.19 36.21 8.25
CA TRP A 74 -3.61 35.95 7.95
C TRP A 74 -4.51 35.98 9.21
N ARG A 75 -4.16 36.81 10.20
CA ARG A 75 -4.89 36.96 11.46
C ARG A 75 -5.03 38.44 11.77
N GLY A 76 -5.98 39.06 11.07
CA GLY A 76 -6.47 40.40 11.30
C GLY A 76 -7.98 40.45 11.10
N PHE A 77 -8.72 39.53 11.70
CA PHE A 77 -10.16 39.74 11.89
C PHE A 77 -10.31 40.47 13.23
N THR A 78 -10.42 41.80 13.18
CA THR A 78 -10.91 42.59 14.31
C THR A 78 -12.44 42.56 14.28
N ALA A 79 -13.04 42.22 15.42
CA ALA A 79 -14.48 42.20 15.64
C ALA A 79 -15.10 43.61 15.57
#